data_AF-A0A2R6GL56-F1
#
_entry.id   AF-A0A2R6GL56-F1
#
_cell.length_a   1.000
_cell.length_b   1.000
_cell.length_c   1.000
_cell.angle_alpha   90.00
_cell.angle_beta   90.00
_cell.angle_gamma   90.00
#
_symmetry.space_group_name_H-M   'P 1'
#
loop_
_entity.id
_entity.type
_entity.pdbx_description
1 polymer ?
#
loop_
_entity_poly.entity_id
_entity_poly.type
_entity_poly.pdbx_seq_one_letter_code
_entity_poly.pdbx_strand_id
1 'polypeptide(L)'
;MTNTQVTLIQIDNYGPWTTTPEPRREVDLQTLQSRLYADVSQLVGNREGYAFFGRFDNMVTVTNGLGREAHELIQESIGNRYPVTASMSVAVGPTPAEALGAASDRLQDAGSAQDSERTEILRGETLPEADRTPTDVQIAHFDVDDATGKYTDRLNEFDSFINIEQGYAELMRYMRRAHDSLAFFVGGDNVIVVCSDVDEAGYRDAIDHVEDAVGVQLKVGVGRSRTAQAAGMDAKHALETCREDGTLVEGAR
;
A
#
# COMPACT_ATOMS: atom_id res chain seq x y z
N MET A 1 -18.13 6.91 -4.16
CA MET A 1 -16.93 7.54 -3.58
C MET A 1 -16.53 6.76 -2.34
N THR A 2 -15.24 6.57 -2.10
CA THR A 2 -14.72 5.92 -0.89
C THR A 2 -14.51 6.95 0.23
N ASN A 3 -14.25 6.49 1.44
CA ASN A 3 -13.90 7.34 2.58
C ASN A 3 -12.63 6.77 3.24
N THR A 4 -11.53 6.85 2.50
CA THR A 4 -10.32 6.09 2.82
C THR A 4 -9.51 6.83 3.88
N GLN A 5 -9.26 6.17 5.02
CA GLN A 5 -8.31 6.62 6.03
C GLN A 5 -6.94 6.01 5.73
N VAL A 6 -5.96 6.88 5.49
CA VAL A 6 -4.56 6.52 5.27
C VAL A 6 -3.72 7.04 6.42
N THR A 7 -2.75 6.24 6.84
CA THR A 7 -1.67 6.70 7.71
C THR A 7 -0.34 6.58 6.97
N LEU A 8 0.37 7.70 6.84
CA LEU A 8 1.75 7.73 6.39
C LEU A 8 2.66 7.58 7.61
N ILE A 9 3.54 6.58 7.60
CA ILE A 9 4.54 6.34 8.65
C ILE A 9 5.92 6.63 8.04
N GLN A 10 6.67 7.55 8.63
CA GLN A 10 7.98 7.98 8.16
C GLN A 10 9.02 7.84 9.26
N ILE A 11 10.13 7.16 8.98
CA ILE A 11 11.25 7.04 9.93
C ILE A 11 11.90 8.42 10.10
N ASP A 12 12.07 8.84 11.34
CA ASP A 12 12.63 10.15 11.68
C ASP A 12 14.15 10.16 11.40
N ASN A 13 14.62 11.20 10.71
CA ASN A 13 16.04 11.48 10.47
C ASN A 13 16.84 10.28 9.91
N TYR A 14 16.21 9.47 9.06
CA TYR A 14 16.76 8.16 8.69
C TYR A 14 18.06 8.25 7.88
N GLY A 15 18.12 9.12 6.86
CA GLY A 15 19.31 9.25 6.00
C GLY A 15 20.59 9.61 6.77
N PRO A 16 20.57 10.64 7.64
CA PRO A 16 21.70 10.92 8.52
C PRO A 16 22.02 9.77 9.49
N TRP A 17 21.00 9.09 10.02
CA TRP A 17 21.18 7.94 10.92
C TRP A 17 21.89 6.74 10.26
N THR A 18 21.69 6.50 8.96
CA THR A 18 22.36 5.40 8.24
C THR A 18 23.85 5.67 8.00
N THR A 19 24.30 6.91 8.14
CA THR A 19 25.67 7.36 7.78
C THR A 19 26.49 7.91 8.94
N THR A 20 25.89 8.09 10.12
CA THR A 20 26.54 8.75 11.27
C THR A 20 26.72 7.79 12.46
N PRO A 21 27.90 7.75 13.10
CA PRO A 21 29.14 8.49 12.79
C PRO A 21 29.90 7.96 11.56
N GLU A 22 29.53 6.77 11.07
CA GLU A 22 30.07 6.16 9.86
C GLU A 22 28.96 5.37 9.13
N PRO A 23 29.08 5.14 7.81
CA PRO A 23 28.12 4.33 7.06
C PRO A 23 27.87 2.95 7.66
N ARG A 24 26.60 2.64 7.90
CA ARG A 24 26.16 1.32 8.34
C ARG A 24 26.17 0.34 7.17
N ARG A 25 26.37 -0.95 7.46
CA ARG A 25 26.37 -1.99 6.42
C ARG A 25 24.98 -2.14 5.83
N GLU A 26 24.90 -2.22 4.51
CA GLU A 26 23.62 -2.33 3.79
C GLU A 26 22.78 -3.53 4.26
N VAL A 27 23.42 -4.67 4.53
CA VAL A 27 22.72 -5.88 5.03
C VAL A 27 22.02 -5.62 6.37
N ASP A 28 22.63 -4.82 7.25
CA ASP A 28 22.01 -4.46 8.53
C ASP A 28 20.83 -3.50 8.31
N LEU A 29 20.94 -2.56 7.36
CA LEU A 29 19.87 -1.63 6.99
C LEU A 29 18.67 -2.36 6.39
N GLN A 30 18.90 -3.23 5.41
CA GLN A 30 17.86 -4.06 4.78
C GLN A 30 17.17 -4.97 5.80
N THR A 31 17.93 -5.54 6.75
CA THR A 31 17.37 -6.36 7.83
C THR A 31 16.48 -5.53 8.75
N LEU A 32 16.92 -4.33 9.14
CA LEU A 32 16.13 -3.44 9.99
C LEU A 32 14.85 -3.00 9.28
N GLN A 33 14.95 -2.53 8.04
CA GLN A 33 13.81 -2.08 7.23
C GLN A 33 12.77 -3.19 7.06
N SER A 34 13.22 -4.41 6.75
CA SER A 34 12.35 -5.57 6.56
C SER A 34 11.63 -5.95 7.86
N ARG A 35 12.34 -5.96 9.00
CA ARG A 35 11.74 -6.26 10.31
C ARG A 35 10.75 -5.19 10.75
N LEU A 36 11.11 -3.92 10.57
CA LEU A 36 10.23 -2.79 10.90
C LEU A 36 8.94 -2.87 10.08
N TYR A 37 9.04 -3.09 8.76
CA TYR A 37 7.87 -3.28 7.91
C TYR A 37 7.02 -4.47 8.35
N ALA A 38 7.64 -5.62 8.66
CA ALA A 38 6.92 -6.79 9.12
C ALA A 38 6.12 -6.51 10.41
N ASP A 39 6.71 -5.79 11.37
CA ASP A 39 6.04 -5.44 12.62
C ASP A 39 4.95 -4.39 12.43
N VAL A 40 5.17 -3.38 11.58
CA VAL A 40 4.13 -2.41 11.22
C VAL A 40 2.95 -3.12 10.56
N SER A 41 3.23 -4.02 9.61
CA SER A 41 2.23 -4.85 8.94
C SER A 41 1.44 -5.70 9.92
N GLN A 42 2.10 -6.32 10.89
CA GLN A 42 1.42 -7.09 11.94
C GLN A 42 0.58 -6.20 12.86
N LEU A 43 1.11 -5.07 13.34
CA LEU A 43 0.40 -4.19 14.28
C LEU A 43 -0.84 -3.54 13.65
N VAL A 44 -0.75 -3.17 12.37
CA VAL A 44 -1.86 -2.63 11.58
C VAL A 44 -2.83 -3.75 11.18
N GLY A 45 -2.33 -4.88 10.70
CA GLY A 45 -3.12 -6.02 10.24
C GLY A 45 -3.93 -6.70 11.35
N ASN A 46 -3.40 -6.78 12.57
CA ASN A 46 -4.12 -7.26 13.76
C ASN A 46 -5.30 -6.34 14.15
N ARG A 47 -5.42 -5.17 13.52
CA ARG A 47 -6.49 -4.20 13.69
C ARG A 47 -7.27 -3.97 12.40
N GLU A 48 -7.30 -4.98 11.53
CA GLU A 48 -8.06 -4.99 10.26
C GLU A 48 -7.59 -3.96 9.21
N GLY A 49 -6.41 -3.36 9.39
CA GLY A 49 -5.78 -2.48 8.41
C GLY A 49 -4.87 -3.21 7.42
N TYR A 50 -4.29 -2.48 6.47
CA TYR A 50 -3.23 -2.93 5.57
C TYR A 50 -2.02 -2.02 5.63
N ALA A 51 -0.82 -2.58 5.45
CA ALA A 51 0.42 -1.82 5.36
C ALA A 51 1.18 -2.20 4.10
N PHE A 52 1.77 -1.21 3.46
CA PHE A 52 2.60 -1.36 2.27
C PHE A 52 3.96 -0.72 2.52
N PHE A 53 5.03 -1.42 2.13
CA PHE A 53 6.40 -1.00 2.45
C PHE A 53 6.76 0.34 1.81
N GLY A 54 6.15 0.72 0.68
CA GLY A 54 6.40 1.99 0.00
C GLY A 54 7.88 2.14 -0.37
N ARG A 55 8.58 3.08 0.28
CA ARG A 55 10.04 3.26 0.13
C ARG A 55 10.85 2.72 1.32
N PHE A 56 10.22 1.89 2.16
CA PHE A 56 10.68 1.40 3.46
C PHE A 56 10.83 2.49 4.53
N ASP A 57 11.58 3.55 4.25
CA ASP A 57 11.68 4.73 5.13
C ASP A 57 10.35 5.49 5.24
N ASN A 58 9.46 5.29 4.27
CA ASN A 58 8.09 5.79 4.22
C ASN A 58 7.16 4.62 3.87
N MET A 59 6.34 4.23 4.83
CA MET A 59 5.32 3.18 4.70
C MET A 59 3.94 3.83 4.60
N VAL A 60 3.08 3.27 3.76
CA VAL A 60 1.71 3.72 3.59
C VAL A 60 0.78 2.65 4.14
N THR A 61 -0.17 3.04 4.98
CA THR A 61 -1.11 2.09 5.59
C THR A 61 -2.56 2.55 5.40
N VAL A 62 -3.48 1.61 5.22
CA VAL A 62 -4.92 1.86 5.17
C VAL A 62 -5.49 1.46 6.52
N THR A 63 -5.99 2.45 7.26
CA THR A 63 -6.23 2.35 8.70
C THR A 63 -7.68 2.63 9.08
N ASN A 64 -8.63 2.50 8.14
CA ASN A 64 -10.07 2.63 8.43
C ASN A 64 -10.47 1.79 9.66
N GLY A 65 -10.85 2.48 10.74
CA GLY A 65 -11.21 1.87 12.02
C GLY A 65 -10.15 1.91 13.12
N LEU A 66 -8.91 2.31 12.81
CA LEU A 66 -7.90 2.57 13.83
C LEU A 66 -8.05 4.00 14.36
N GLY A 67 -8.29 4.12 15.66
CA GLY A 67 -8.32 5.38 16.40
C GLY A 67 -6.93 5.90 16.78
N ARG A 68 -6.89 7.05 17.46
CA ARG A 68 -5.65 7.69 17.92
C ARG A 68 -4.81 6.81 18.86
N GLU A 69 -5.43 6.18 19.85
CA GLU A 69 -4.75 5.29 20.80
C GLU A 69 -4.01 4.13 20.09
N ALA A 70 -4.62 3.58 19.03
CA ALA A 70 -3.97 2.53 18.25
C ALA A 70 -2.70 3.05 17.55
N HIS A 71 -2.72 4.28 17.03
CA HIS A 71 -1.55 4.89 16.39
C HIS A 71 -0.45 5.23 17.40
N GLU A 72 -0.81 5.75 18.58
CA GLU A 72 0.11 6.00 19.69
C GLU A 72 0.83 4.71 20.10
N LEU A 73 0.09 3.60 20.24
CA LEU A 73 0.67 2.29 20.56
C LEU A 73 1.61 1.78 19.46
N ILE A 74 1.29 2.01 18.18
CA ILE A 74 2.18 1.61 17.07
C ILE A 74 3.47 2.43 17.13
N GLN A 75 3.36 3.75 17.32
CA GLN A 75 4.50 4.66 17.40
C GLN A 75 5.41 4.32 18.58
N GLU A 76 4.83 4.16 19.77
CA GLU A 76 5.53 3.74 20.99
C GLU A 76 6.22 2.38 20.79
N SER A 77 5.54 1.42 20.16
CA SER A 77 6.11 0.10 19.88
C SER A 77 7.32 0.18 18.94
N ILE A 78 7.35 1.10 17.98
CA ILE A 78 8.51 1.34 17.13
C ILE A 78 9.66 1.90 17.97
N GLY A 79 9.43 3.00 18.71
CA GLY A 79 10.44 3.66 19.53
C GLY A 79 11.05 2.76 20.62
N ASN A 80 10.28 1.82 21.16
CA ASN A 80 10.75 0.87 22.16
C ASN A 80 11.64 -0.27 21.62
N ARG A 81 11.54 -0.59 20.31
CA ARG A 81 12.12 -1.84 19.76
C ARG A 81 13.17 -1.60 18.69
N TYR A 82 13.20 -0.40 18.11
CA TYR A 82 14.09 -0.04 17.02
C TYR A 82 15.03 1.10 17.41
N PRO A 83 16.23 1.17 16.80
CA PRO A 83 17.17 2.25 17.04
C PRO A 83 16.80 3.57 16.32
N VAL A 84 15.54 3.70 15.90
CA VAL A 84 14.96 4.82 15.17
C VAL A 84 13.57 5.10 15.72
N THR A 85 13.12 6.35 15.63
CA THR A 85 11.74 6.76 15.89
C THR A 85 10.98 6.92 14.57
N ALA A 86 9.66 7.04 14.64
CA ALA A 86 8.83 7.26 13.47
C ALA A 86 7.75 8.31 13.74
N SER A 87 7.58 9.21 12.78
CA SER A 87 6.44 10.11 12.72
C SER A 87 5.31 9.50 11.90
N MET A 88 4.08 9.84 12.26
CA MET A 88 2.86 9.39 11.61
C MET A 88 1.93 10.57 11.34
N SER A 89 1.31 10.56 10.17
CA SER A 89 0.16 11.43 9.90
C SER A 89 -1.00 10.60 9.38
N VAL A 90 -2.14 10.74 10.05
CA VAL A 90 -3.42 10.16 9.65
C VAL A 90 -4.17 11.18 8.80
N ALA A 91 -4.82 10.76 7.73
CA ALA A 91 -5.77 11.59 7.00
C ALA A 91 -6.88 10.74 6.40
N VAL A 92 -8.01 11.39 6.14
CA VAL A 92 -9.20 10.80 5.54
C VAL A 92 -9.53 11.61 4.29
N GLY A 93 -9.85 10.95 3.19
CA GLY A 93 -10.17 11.60 1.94
C GLY A 93 -11.19 10.82 1.11
N PRO A 94 -11.86 11.49 0.16
CA PRO A 94 -12.79 10.85 -0.76
C PRO A 94 -12.09 9.93 -1.78
N THR A 95 -10.77 10.07 -1.91
CA THR A 95 -9.90 9.17 -2.68
C THR A 95 -8.66 8.80 -1.84
N PRO A 96 -8.04 7.62 -2.08
CA PRO A 96 -6.80 7.24 -1.42
C PRO A 96 -5.64 8.20 -1.72
N ALA A 97 -5.55 8.75 -2.94
CA ALA A 97 -4.51 9.72 -3.30
C ALA A 97 -4.66 11.04 -2.53
N GLU A 98 -5.89 11.56 -2.35
CA GLU A 98 -6.12 12.77 -1.56
C GLU A 98 -5.79 12.55 -0.08
N ALA A 99 -6.20 11.42 0.48
CA ALA A 99 -5.88 11.06 1.86
C ALA A 99 -4.36 11.01 2.08
N LEU A 100 -3.61 10.32 1.21
CA LEU A 100 -2.16 10.26 1.31
C LEU A 100 -1.50 11.64 1.09
N GLY A 101 -2.04 12.46 0.19
CA GLY A 101 -1.57 13.83 -0.04
C GLY A 101 -1.67 14.68 1.24
N ALA A 102 -2.85 14.73 1.84
CA ALA A 102 -3.08 15.46 3.09
C ALA A 102 -2.21 14.93 4.26
N ALA A 103 -1.99 13.62 4.35
CA ALA A 103 -1.09 13.05 5.34
C ALA A 103 0.38 13.46 5.10
N SER A 104 0.80 13.52 3.83
CA SER A 104 2.14 13.94 3.43
C SER A 104 2.39 15.41 3.77
N ASP A 105 1.45 16.30 3.40
CA ASP A 105 1.55 17.73 3.65
C ASP A 105 1.68 18.02 5.15
N ARG A 106 0.90 17.35 5.99
CA ARG A 106 0.96 17.49 7.46
C ARG A 106 2.32 17.14 8.06
N LEU A 107 3.02 16.15 7.51
CA LEU A 107 4.38 15.80 7.94
C LEU A 107 5.41 16.79 7.41
N GLN A 108 5.26 17.25 6.17
CA GLN A 108 6.13 18.27 5.57
C GLN A 108 6.04 19.60 6.33
N ASP A 109 4.82 20.01 6.71
CA ASP A 109 4.55 21.18 7.55
C ASP A 109 5.13 21.05 8.96
N ALA A 110 5.38 19.82 9.43
CA ALA A 110 6.00 19.57 10.73
C ALA A 110 7.53 19.71 10.70
N GLY A 111 8.13 19.75 9.50
CA GLY A 111 9.58 19.86 9.32
C GLY A 111 10.14 18.84 8.34
N SER A 112 11.43 18.99 8.02
CA SER A 112 12.15 18.07 7.13
C SER A 112 12.19 16.66 7.70
N ALA A 113 12.13 15.65 6.83
CA ALA A 113 12.36 14.25 7.21
C ALA A 113 13.80 13.98 7.72
N GLN A 114 14.72 14.92 7.51
CA GLN A 114 16.11 14.87 7.97
C GLN A 114 16.41 15.88 9.10
N ASP A 115 15.38 16.49 9.68
CA ASP A 115 15.55 17.34 10.86
C ASP A 115 15.72 16.46 12.11
N SER A 116 16.83 16.62 12.83
CA SER A 116 17.12 15.85 14.04
C SER A 116 16.19 16.19 15.20
N GLU A 117 15.59 17.38 15.20
CA GLU A 117 14.67 17.82 16.25
C GLU A 117 13.22 17.39 15.96
N ARG A 118 12.93 16.94 14.72
CA ARG A 118 11.60 16.47 14.33
C ARG A 118 11.43 14.98 14.62
N THR A 119 11.08 14.67 15.85
CA THR A 119 10.86 13.29 16.30
C THR A 119 9.40 13.02 16.66
N GLU A 120 8.92 11.82 16.35
CA GLU A 120 7.67 11.23 16.83
C GLU A 120 6.42 12.11 16.64
N ILE A 121 6.35 12.83 15.51
CA ILE A 121 5.15 13.61 15.17
C ILE A 121 3.98 12.65 14.99
N LEU A 122 2.85 12.89 15.66
CA LEU A 122 1.60 12.16 15.44
C LEU A 122 0.44 13.14 15.16
N ARG A 123 0.16 13.37 13.87
CA ARG A 123 -0.81 14.38 13.41
C ARG A 123 -2.03 13.77 12.71
N GLY A 124 -3.07 14.58 12.62
CA GLY A 124 -4.31 14.27 11.92
C GLY A 124 -5.41 13.67 12.79
N GLU A 125 -6.57 13.56 12.16
CA GLU A 125 -7.80 13.03 12.73
C GLU A 125 -8.18 11.73 12.00
N THR A 126 -8.75 10.81 12.76
CA THR A 126 -9.26 9.53 12.26
C THR A 126 -10.72 9.66 11.86
N LEU A 127 -11.17 8.83 10.92
CA LEU A 127 -12.56 8.75 10.50
C LEU A 127 -13.46 8.35 11.69
N PRO A 128 -14.39 9.22 12.13
CA PRO A 128 -15.28 8.90 13.23
C PRO A 128 -16.14 7.68 12.94
N GLU A 129 -16.39 6.85 13.96
CA GLU A 129 -17.18 5.62 13.83
C GLU A 129 -18.59 5.87 13.25
N ALA A 130 -19.19 7.02 13.57
CA ALA A 130 -20.50 7.43 13.07
C ALA A 130 -20.54 7.72 11.55
N ASP A 131 -19.38 8.05 10.96
CA ASP A 131 -19.24 8.43 9.55
C ASP A 131 -18.73 7.26 8.69
N ARG A 132 -18.49 6.10 9.30
CA ARG A 132 -18.03 4.90 8.60
C ARG A 132 -19.16 4.18 7.88
N THR A 133 -18.88 3.72 6.67
CA THR A 133 -19.83 2.99 5.83
C THR A 133 -19.29 1.62 5.41
N PRO A 134 -20.15 0.64 5.09
CA PRO A 134 -19.72 -0.65 4.57
C PRO A 134 -18.91 -0.61 3.26
N THR A 135 -18.81 0.54 2.61
CA THR A 135 -18.12 0.74 1.32
C THR A 135 -16.97 1.74 1.41
N ASP A 136 -16.49 2.05 2.61
CA ASP A 136 -15.41 3.03 2.83
C ASP A 136 -14.10 2.67 2.12
N VAL A 137 -13.82 1.37 2.01
CA VAL A 137 -12.57 0.85 1.44
C VAL A 137 -12.90 -0.07 0.26
N GLN A 138 -12.29 0.22 -0.88
CA GLN A 138 -12.25 -0.66 -2.05
C GLN A 138 -10.81 -1.12 -2.27
N ILE A 139 -10.62 -2.44 -2.32
CA ILE A 139 -9.34 -3.06 -2.65
C ILE A 139 -9.51 -3.85 -3.94
N ALA A 140 -8.59 -3.65 -4.87
CA ALA A 140 -8.43 -4.49 -6.05
C ALA A 140 -7.14 -5.29 -5.91
N HIS A 141 -7.24 -6.60 -6.12
CA HIS A 141 -6.12 -7.52 -6.10
C HIS A 141 -5.85 -7.96 -7.54
N PHE A 142 -4.82 -7.38 -8.14
CA PHE A 142 -4.34 -7.72 -9.48
C PHE A 142 -3.30 -8.84 -9.43
N ASP A 143 -3.32 -9.68 -10.45
CA ASP A 143 -2.46 -10.84 -10.65
C ASP A 143 -2.14 -10.94 -12.14
N VAL A 144 -0.91 -11.34 -12.47
CA VAL A 144 -0.52 -11.57 -13.87
C VAL A 144 -1.12 -12.88 -14.35
N ASP A 145 -1.84 -12.84 -15.47
CA ASP A 145 -2.46 -14.05 -16.02
C ASP A 145 -1.41 -15.03 -16.53
N ASP A 146 -1.45 -16.27 -16.01
CA ASP A 146 -0.51 -17.35 -16.32
C ASP A 146 0.97 -16.94 -16.23
N ALA A 147 1.33 -16.22 -15.17
CA ALA A 147 2.71 -15.77 -14.96
C ALA A 147 3.72 -16.93 -14.99
N THR A 148 3.34 -18.08 -14.41
CA THR A 148 4.18 -19.29 -14.40
C THR A 148 4.45 -19.79 -15.81
N GLY A 149 3.40 -19.99 -16.62
CA GLY A 149 3.53 -20.53 -17.97
C GLY A 149 4.16 -19.54 -18.95
N LYS A 150 3.92 -18.24 -18.80
CA LYS A 150 4.45 -17.18 -19.68
C LYS A 150 5.88 -16.77 -19.34
N TYR A 151 6.23 -16.69 -18.05
CA TYR A 151 7.50 -16.14 -17.60
C TYR A 151 8.32 -17.15 -16.81
N THR A 152 7.84 -17.62 -15.65
CA THR A 152 8.64 -18.40 -14.69
C THR A 152 9.25 -19.67 -15.30
N ASP A 153 8.51 -20.41 -16.11
CA ASP A 153 8.98 -21.67 -16.71
C ASP A 153 9.73 -21.46 -18.04
N ARG A 154 9.82 -20.22 -18.54
CA ARG A 154 10.37 -19.90 -19.87
C ARG A 154 11.58 -18.97 -19.83
N LEU A 155 11.64 -18.09 -18.85
CA LEU A 155 12.66 -17.07 -18.68
C LEU A 155 13.50 -17.40 -17.44
N ASN A 156 14.70 -16.81 -17.35
CA ASN A 156 15.41 -16.83 -16.07
C ASN A 156 14.74 -15.87 -15.08
N GLU A 157 15.00 -16.06 -13.79
CA GLU A 157 14.37 -15.30 -12.70
C GLU A 157 14.45 -13.78 -12.89
N PHE A 158 15.60 -13.27 -13.34
CA PHE A 158 15.76 -11.82 -13.46
C PHE A 158 14.98 -11.24 -14.65
N ASP A 159 14.87 -12.00 -15.74
CA ASP A 159 14.05 -11.61 -16.88
C ASP A 159 12.55 -11.68 -16.55
N SER A 160 12.10 -12.70 -15.80
CA SER A 160 10.73 -12.74 -15.26
C SER A 160 10.46 -11.53 -14.38
N PHE A 161 11.37 -11.23 -13.45
CA PHE A 161 11.29 -10.07 -12.57
C PHE A 161 11.18 -8.75 -13.35
N ILE A 162 11.97 -8.54 -14.40
CA ILE A 162 11.89 -7.33 -15.25
C ILE A 162 10.49 -7.17 -15.86
N ASN A 163 9.89 -8.24 -16.38
CA ASN A 163 8.57 -8.18 -17.01
C ASN A 163 7.48 -7.85 -15.98
N ILE A 164 7.52 -8.50 -14.81
CA ILE A 164 6.57 -8.24 -13.72
C ILE A 164 6.68 -6.79 -13.21
N GLU A 165 7.91 -6.30 -13.02
CA GLU A 165 8.14 -4.92 -12.59
C GLU A 165 7.65 -3.88 -13.61
N GLN A 166 7.75 -4.16 -14.91
CA GLN A 166 7.19 -3.29 -15.95
C GLN A 166 5.66 -3.23 -15.88
N GLY A 167 4.99 -4.37 -15.75
CA GLY A 167 3.54 -4.44 -15.57
C GLY A 167 3.09 -3.69 -14.31
N TYR A 168 3.78 -3.89 -13.20
CA TYR A 168 3.53 -3.18 -11.94
C TYR A 168 3.71 -1.66 -12.10
N ALA A 169 4.85 -1.22 -12.65
CA ALA A 169 5.15 0.20 -12.78
C ALA A 169 4.12 0.91 -13.68
N GLU A 170 3.66 0.25 -14.74
CA GLU A 170 2.65 0.81 -15.63
C GLU A 170 1.27 0.84 -14.99
N LEU A 171 0.83 -0.24 -14.34
CA LEU A 171 -0.41 -0.28 -13.58
C LEU A 171 -0.44 0.80 -12.49
N MET A 172 0.66 0.99 -11.75
CA MET A 172 0.77 2.02 -10.71
C MET A 172 0.56 3.42 -11.30
N ARG A 173 1.21 3.72 -12.43
CA ARG A 173 1.06 5.02 -13.09
C ARG A 173 -0.36 5.23 -13.59
N TYR A 174 -0.95 4.20 -14.20
CA TYR A 174 -2.30 4.26 -14.75
C TYR A 174 -3.33 4.51 -13.65
N MET A 175 -3.38 3.63 -12.64
CA MET A 175 -4.33 3.72 -11.53
C MET A 175 -4.19 5.04 -10.76
N ARG A 176 -2.98 5.58 -10.63
CA ARG A 176 -2.76 6.87 -10.00
C ARG A 176 -3.33 8.03 -10.82
N ARG A 177 -3.17 8.02 -12.14
CA ARG A 177 -3.54 9.16 -13.00
C ARG A 177 -5.00 9.14 -13.44
N ALA A 178 -5.52 7.97 -13.78
CA ALA A 178 -6.88 7.80 -14.28
C ALA A 178 -7.90 7.70 -13.15
N HIS A 179 -7.49 7.21 -11.98
CA HIS A 179 -8.42 6.80 -10.91
C HIS A 179 -7.97 7.22 -9.51
N ASP A 180 -7.07 8.19 -9.32
CA ASP A 180 -6.64 8.68 -7.98
C ASP A 180 -6.38 7.57 -6.93
N SER A 181 -5.90 6.42 -7.41
CA SER A 181 -5.75 5.19 -6.65
C SER A 181 -4.28 4.93 -6.35
N LEU A 182 -4.02 4.06 -5.38
CA LEU A 182 -2.65 3.75 -4.93
C LEU A 182 -2.37 2.27 -5.12
N ALA A 183 -1.44 1.92 -6.02
CA ALA A 183 -1.03 0.56 -6.31
C ALA A 183 0.28 0.21 -5.59
N PHE A 184 0.35 -0.99 -5.02
CA PHE A 184 1.48 -1.48 -4.25
C PHE A 184 1.81 -2.92 -4.66
N PHE A 185 3.06 -3.15 -5.02
CA PHE A 185 3.57 -4.50 -5.22
C PHE A 185 3.61 -5.24 -3.88
N VAL A 186 3.15 -6.49 -3.85
CA VAL A 186 3.08 -7.30 -2.61
C VAL A 186 3.82 -8.63 -2.70
N GLY A 187 4.52 -8.89 -3.81
CA GLY A 187 5.36 -10.06 -4.01
C GLY A 187 4.86 -11.00 -5.11
N GLY A 188 5.79 -11.74 -5.70
CA GLY A 188 5.51 -12.60 -6.85
C GLY A 188 5.02 -11.76 -8.03
N ASP A 189 3.81 -12.06 -8.47
CA ASP A 189 3.08 -11.43 -9.58
C ASP A 189 1.86 -10.62 -9.13
N ASN A 190 1.78 -10.29 -7.84
CA ASN A 190 0.60 -9.68 -7.22
C ASN A 190 0.78 -8.18 -6.97
N VAL A 191 -0.25 -7.41 -7.31
CA VAL A 191 -0.35 -5.97 -7.01
C VAL A 191 -1.68 -5.70 -6.30
N ILE A 192 -1.62 -5.02 -5.16
CA ILE A 192 -2.81 -4.56 -4.43
C ILE A 192 -3.01 -3.08 -4.71
N VAL A 193 -4.23 -2.70 -5.09
CA VAL A 193 -4.61 -1.32 -5.36
C VAL A 193 -5.69 -0.88 -4.40
N VAL A 194 -5.43 0.20 -3.66
CA VAL A 194 -6.42 0.92 -2.86
C VAL A 194 -7.13 1.90 -3.80
N CYS A 195 -8.42 1.67 -4.04
CA CYS A 195 -9.14 2.26 -5.17
C CYS A 195 -10.04 3.44 -4.77
N SER A 196 -10.27 4.39 -5.68
CA SER A 196 -11.27 5.46 -5.53
C SER A 196 -12.59 5.16 -6.26
N ASP A 197 -13.33 4.17 -5.79
CA ASP A 197 -14.63 3.77 -6.35
C ASP A 197 -14.60 3.46 -7.85
N VAL A 198 -13.63 2.63 -8.26
CA VAL A 198 -13.45 2.19 -9.65
C VAL A 198 -14.50 1.12 -9.98
N ASP A 199 -15.15 1.26 -11.12
CA ASP A 199 -16.15 0.31 -11.63
C ASP A 199 -15.52 -0.75 -12.54
N GLU A 200 -16.32 -1.71 -13.00
CA GLU A 200 -15.83 -2.79 -13.87
C GLU A 200 -15.19 -2.27 -15.17
N ALA A 201 -15.75 -1.20 -15.75
CA ALA A 201 -15.23 -0.61 -16.97
C ALA A 201 -13.84 -0.01 -16.75
N GLY A 202 -13.62 0.70 -15.64
CA GLY A 202 -12.31 1.22 -15.26
C GLY A 202 -11.26 0.12 -15.04
N TYR A 203 -11.67 -1.02 -14.47
CA TYR A 203 -10.75 -2.16 -14.33
C TYR A 203 -10.38 -2.81 -15.67
N ARG A 204 -11.34 -2.95 -16.59
CA ARG A 204 -11.06 -3.47 -17.94
C ARG A 204 -10.11 -2.55 -18.70
N ASP A 205 -10.37 -1.25 -18.64
CA ASP A 205 -9.54 -0.22 -19.26
C ASP A 205 -8.11 -0.21 -18.69
N ALA A 206 -7.94 -0.42 -17.38
CA ALA A 206 -6.63 -0.58 -16.77
C ALA A 206 -5.89 -1.85 -17.23
N ILE A 207 -6.60 -2.96 -17.41
CA ILE A 207 -6.02 -4.22 -17.93
C ILE A 207 -5.57 -4.02 -19.38
N ASP A 208 -6.46 -3.50 -20.23
CA ASP A 208 -6.19 -3.25 -21.65
C ASP A 208 -5.00 -2.29 -21.81
N HIS A 209 -4.94 -1.22 -21.01
CA HIS A 209 -3.81 -0.26 -21.04
C HIS A 209 -2.47 -0.92 -20.72
N VAL A 210 -2.40 -1.78 -19.68
CA VAL A 210 -1.15 -2.45 -19.32
C VAL A 210 -0.74 -3.49 -20.37
N GLU A 211 -1.70 -4.23 -20.93
CA GLU A 211 -1.45 -5.17 -22.02
C GLU A 211 -0.90 -4.43 -23.26
N ASP A 212 -1.54 -3.34 -23.68
CA ASP A 212 -1.12 -2.56 -24.83
C ASP A 212 0.25 -1.90 -24.64
N ALA A 213 0.53 -1.40 -23.44
CA ALA A 213 1.74 -0.63 -23.15
C ALA A 213 2.99 -1.52 -22.98
N VAL A 214 2.85 -2.66 -22.29
CA VAL A 214 3.99 -3.50 -21.87
C VAL A 214 3.78 -5.00 -22.11
N GLY A 215 2.67 -5.42 -22.72
CA GLY A 215 2.42 -6.82 -23.08
C GLY A 215 2.10 -7.73 -21.89
N VAL A 216 1.76 -7.16 -20.74
CA VAL A 216 1.45 -7.93 -19.52
C VAL A 216 -0.06 -8.03 -19.35
N GLN A 217 -0.59 -9.25 -19.46
CA GLN A 217 -2.00 -9.54 -19.21
C GLN A 217 -2.28 -9.67 -17.72
N LEU A 218 -3.33 -9.00 -17.26
CA LEU A 218 -3.73 -8.97 -15.86
C LEU A 218 -5.15 -9.51 -15.68
N LYS A 219 -5.40 -10.03 -14.48
CA LYS A 219 -6.74 -10.29 -13.95
C LYS A 219 -6.88 -9.57 -12.61
N VAL A 220 -8.10 -9.28 -12.18
CA VAL A 220 -8.36 -8.56 -10.94
C VAL A 220 -9.59 -9.08 -10.20
N GLY A 221 -9.42 -9.33 -8.91
CA GLY A 221 -10.52 -9.50 -7.97
C GLY A 221 -10.74 -8.22 -7.17
N VAL A 222 -11.99 -7.84 -6.95
CA VAL A 222 -12.35 -6.58 -6.30
C VAL A 222 -13.22 -6.84 -5.07
N GLY A 223 -12.88 -6.18 -3.97
CA GLY A 223 -13.61 -6.23 -2.72
C GLY A 223 -13.91 -4.84 -2.17
N ARG A 224 -15.06 -4.69 -1.51
CA ARG A 224 -15.48 -3.47 -0.83
C ARG A 224 -15.92 -3.80 0.58
N SER A 225 -15.39 -3.07 1.56
CA SER A 225 -15.77 -3.26 2.96
C SER A 225 -15.51 -2.00 3.79
N ARG A 226 -15.84 -2.09 5.07
CA ARG A 226 -15.59 -1.04 6.08
C ARG A 226 -14.13 -0.99 6.54
N THR A 227 -13.37 -2.06 6.32
CA THR A 227 -11.95 -2.22 6.71
C THR A 227 -11.14 -2.76 5.55
N ALA A 228 -9.83 -2.49 5.57
CA ALA A 228 -8.92 -2.92 4.51
C ALA A 228 -8.76 -4.45 4.48
N GLN A 229 -8.68 -5.09 5.64
CA GLN A 229 -8.55 -6.55 5.72
C GLN A 229 -9.73 -7.27 5.10
N ALA A 230 -10.97 -6.87 5.43
CA ALA A 230 -12.17 -7.50 4.89
C ALA A 230 -12.29 -7.25 3.38
N ALA A 231 -12.07 -6.01 2.92
CA ALA A 231 -12.09 -5.69 1.49
C ALA A 231 -11.01 -6.48 0.72
N GLY A 232 -9.81 -6.64 1.30
CA GLY A 232 -8.74 -7.44 0.70
C GLY A 232 -9.07 -8.93 0.64
N MET A 233 -9.73 -9.48 1.66
CA MET A 233 -10.19 -10.89 1.64
C MET A 233 -11.27 -11.12 0.58
N ASP A 234 -12.22 -10.21 0.44
CA ASP A 234 -13.24 -10.28 -0.61
C ASP A 234 -12.61 -10.19 -2.01
N ALA A 235 -11.64 -9.28 -2.19
CA ALA A 235 -10.88 -9.15 -3.42
C ALA A 235 -10.11 -10.44 -3.75
N LYS A 236 -9.52 -11.08 -2.73
CA LYS A 236 -8.79 -12.33 -2.90
C LYS A 236 -9.70 -13.48 -3.34
N HIS A 237 -10.89 -13.61 -2.73
CA HIS A 237 -11.85 -14.63 -3.15
C HIS A 237 -12.35 -14.39 -4.58
N ALA A 238 -12.66 -13.13 -4.94
CA ALA A 238 -13.04 -12.78 -6.31
C ALA A 238 -11.93 -13.13 -7.33
N LEU A 239 -10.67 -12.92 -6.95
CA LEU A 239 -9.53 -13.29 -7.81
C LEU A 239 -9.42 -14.81 -8.01
N GLU A 240 -9.75 -15.62 -7.01
CA GLU A 240 -9.82 -17.08 -7.20
C GLU A 240 -10.97 -17.46 -8.15
N THR A 241 -12.12 -16.76 -8.11
CA THR A 241 -13.19 -16.93 -9.10
C THR A 241 -12.70 -16.60 -10.52
N CYS A 242 -11.92 -15.54 -10.72
CA CYS A 242 -11.29 -15.26 -12.02
C CYS A 242 -10.48 -16.45 -12.54
N ARG A 243 -9.77 -17.17 -11.66
CA ARG A 243 -8.93 -18.31 -12.02
C ARG A 243 -9.75 -19.55 -12.36
N GLU A 244 -10.84 -19.78 -11.63
CA GLU A 244 -11.76 -20.91 -11.84
C GLU A 244 -12.54 -20.75 -13.15
N ASP A 245 -13.06 -19.55 -13.41
CA ASP A 245 -13.99 -19.29 -14.52
C ASP A 245 -13.31 -18.70 -15.76
N GLY A 246 -12.03 -18.33 -15.66
CA GLY A 246 -11.26 -17.71 -16.75
C GLY A 246 -11.72 -16.28 -17.08
N THR A 247 -12.35 -15.59 -16.12
CA THR A 247 -12.74 -14.19 -16.24
C THR A 247 -11.58 -13.25 -15.88
N LEU A 248 -11.64 -12.00 -16.36
CA LEU A 248 -10.60 -11.00 -16.12
C LEU A 248 -10.90 -10.11 -14.91
N VAL A 249 -12.18 -9.88 -14.62
CA VAL A 249 -12.64 -8.98 -13.55
C VAL A 249 -13.77 -9.66 -12.78
N GLU A 250 -13.63 -9.76 -11.46
CA GLU A 250 -14.67 -10.28 -10.57
C GLU A 250 -14.85 -9.38 -9.35
N GLY A 251 -16.08 -9.33 -8.81
CA GLY A 251 -16.41 -8.56 -7.61
C GLY A 251 -16.57 -7.05 -7.81
N ALA A 252 -16.29 -6.53 -9.01
CA ALA A 252 -16.57 -5.14 -9.37
C ALA A 252 -18.09 -4.90 -9.49
N ARG A 253 -18.58 -3.81 -8.91
CA ARG A 253 -19.99 -3.38 -8.99
C ARG A 253 -20.09 -1.89 -9.29
#